data_AF-X0T965-F1
#
_entry.id   AF-X0T965-F1
#
_cell.length_a   1.000
_cell.length_b   1.000
_cell.length_c   1.000
_cell.angle_alpha   90.00
_cell.angle_beta   90.00
_cell.angle_gamma   90.00
#
_symmetry.space_group_name_H-M   'P 1'
#
loop_
_entity.id
_entity.type
_entity.pdbx_description
1 polymer ?
#
loop_
_entity_poly.entity_id
_entity_poly.type
_entity_poly.pdbx_seq_one_letter_code
_entity_poly.pdbx_strand_id
1 'polypeptide(L)'
;GITPGNFEIDNSVYSADAYYPGVLQDDYHIGYSRGYAILDVTLNPLQYSPVDGKLEYYPEMTVNIQLEDSSNANPFFRNDFNDKAWVENLVYNSDITDMYTSDIPTFDYPGGLCDPSDNYDYVIITTTHNGLDYWDTTSSIPYNWDSLMNKHASDDGLSCTLVTVQDIDACTDYHSSNPLFNDQEAHIREFCKDAYEDWGTEYVLIGGDDEWIPARHMKTNYEANIDSDIYWSNLDNNFNDDEDYYWGEEGDNGFDLYSEIFIGRLTCDEPQDVSNWMTKSFYYADSTEPEFLEGAGFYGGNTGWNCQGDDFMDYSAIKGTDDWLGPIPGADGPFPTWAGFQFGFETWNDENSENQYDLTEAWTAEPPNPGWQGGSEYAAIAGFKNAINNDEIAIASGIAHANSQMSLDVGSTSWEADYHNTKPFFLHDYGCHCGDMD
;
A
#
# COMPACT_ATOMS: atom_id res chain seq x y z
N GLY A 1 -31.94 -0.42 -3.48
CA GLY A 1 -32.38 0.92 -3.03
C GLY A 1 -32.73 0.86 -1.56
N ILE A 2 -31.71 0.89 -0.71
CA ILE A 2 -31.90 1.17 0.71
C ILE A 2 -32.24 2.66 0.76
N THR A 3 -33.41 3.01 1.30
CA THR A 3 -33.73 4.41 1.58
C THR A 3 -32.68 4.89 2.57
N PRO A 4 -31.96 6.01 2.32
CA PRO A 4 -31.00 6.52 3.28
C PRO A 4 -31.66 6.56 4.65
N GLY A 5 -30.96 6.07 5.66
CA GLY A 5 -31.39 6.26 7.04
C GLY A 5 -31.71 7.74 7.24
N ASN A 6 -32.77 8.04 7.98
CA ASN A 6 -33.01 9.43 8.36
C ASN A 6 -31.75 9.93 9.05
N PHE A 7 -31.35 11.18 8.81
CA PHE A 7 -30.32 11.84 9.59
C PHE A 7 -30.60 11.62 11.09
N GLU A 8 -29.74 10.84 11.75
CA GLU A 8 -29.83 10.57 13.17
C GLU A 8 -28.86 11.50 13.89
N ILE A 9 -29.41 12.47 14.60
CA ILE A 9 -28.63 13.27 15.54
C ILE A 9 -28.20 12.32 16.66
N ASP A 10 -26.89 12.26 16.92
CA ASP A 10 -26.41 11.68 18.17
C ASP A 10 -26.89 12.56 19.33
N ASN A 11 -28.06 12.21 19.86
CA ASN A 11 -28.69 12.95 20.93
C ASN A 11 -27.85 12.92 22.21
N SER A 12 -26.95 11.94 22.38
CA SER A 12 -26.06 11.88 23.55
C SER A 12 -25.03 13.02 23.50
N VAL A 13 -24.48 13.31 22.33
CA VAL A 13 -23.56 14.44 22.10
C VAL A 13 -24.32 15.76 22.04
N TYR A 14 -25.38 15.84 21.22
CA TYR A 14 -26.07 17.11 20.95
C TYR A 14 -26.93 17.63 22.11
N SER A 15 -27.24 16.80 23.10
CA SER A 15 -27.89 17.24 24.34
C SER A 15 -26.92 17.46 25.51
N ALA A 16 -25.63 17.17 25.32
CA ALA A 16 -24.62 17.37 26.34
C ALA A 16 -24.26 18.86 26.49
N ASP A 17 -24.25 19.34 27.73
CA ASP A 17 -23.72 20.66 28.10
C ASP A 17 -22.19 20.57 28.29
N ALA A 18 -21.50 20.20 27.21
CA ALA A 18 -20.06 20.00 27.14
C ALA A 18 -19.53 20.32 25.74
N TYR A 19 -18.23 20.63 25.65
CA TYR A 19 -17.55 20.72 24.36
C TYR A 19 -17.24 19.33 23.83
N TYR A 20 -17.40 19.15 22.51
CA TYR A 20 -16.99 17.97 21.75
C TYR A 20 -15.83 18.35 20.80
N PRO A 21 -14.76 17.54 20.69
CA PRO A 21 -14.52 16.28 21.41
C PRO A 21 -14.18 16.47 22.91
N GLY A 22 -13.95 17.71 23.36
CA GLY A 22 -13.71 18.04 24.78
C GLY A 22 -12.26 17.86 25.23
N VAL A 23 -11.43 17.28 24.36
CA VAL A 23 -9.97 17.21 24.47
C VAL A 23 -9.35 17.91 23.27
N LEU A 24 -8.16 18.49 23.45
CA LEU A 24 -7.43 19.19 22.39
C LEU A 24 -6.44 18.27 21.66
N GLN A 25 -6.19 17.09 22.19
CA GLN A 25 -5.39 16.04 21.57
C GLN A 25 -5.98 14.69 21.97
N ASP A 26 -5.85 13.70 21.09
CA ASP A 26 -6.14 12.31 21.43
C ASP A 26 -4.89 11.64 22.03
N ASP A 27 -4.96 10.32 22.20
CA ASP A 27 -3.79 9.52 22.53
C ASP A 27 -2.77 9.57 21.37
N TYR A 28 -1.49 9.36 21.70
CA TYR A 28 -0.41 9.35 20.72
C TYR A 28 0.11 7.92 20.51
N HIS A 29 0.68 7.68 19.33
CA HIS A 29 1.32 6.43 18.96
C HIS A 29 2.79 6.67 18.65
N ILE A 30 3.66 5.72 19.05
CA ILE A 30 5.08 5.72 18.68
C ILE A 30 5.34 4.45 17.88
N GLY A 31 5.64 4.61 16.60
CA GLY A 31 6.13 3.55 15.73
C GLY A 31 7.56 3.79 15.31
N TYR A 32 8.08 2.92 14.46
CA TYR A 32 9.41 3.03 13.88
C TYR A 32 9.31 2.81 12.38
N SER A 33 10.07 3.57 11.60
CA SER A 33 10.26 3.32 10.17
C SER A 33 11.74 3.35 9.88
N ARG A 34 12.29 2.23 9.39
CA ARG A 34 13.72 2.14 9.01
C ARG A 34 14.66 2.54 10.15
N GLY A 35 14.28 2.16 11.37
CA GLY A 35 14.99 2.49 12.62
C GLY A 35 14.80 3.91 13.17
N TYR A 36 14.04 4.78 12.50
CA TYR A 36 13.69 6.11 13.01
C TYR A 36 12.37 6.06 13.78
N ALA A 37 12.34 6.63 14.99
CA ALA A 37 11.10 6.73 15.76
C ALA A 37 10.16 7.79 15.17
N ILE A 38 8.90 7.42 14.95
CA ILE A 38 7.82 8.26 14.46
C ILE A 38 6.78 8.45 15.57
N LEU A 39 6.35 9.69 15.78
CA LEU A 39 5.31 10.05 16.75
C LEU A 39 4.07 10.54 15.99
N ASP A 40 2.98 9.78 16.10
CA ASP A 40 1.67 10.20 15.59
C ASP A 40 0.87 10.88 16.69
N VAL A 41 0.32 12.06 16.39
CA VAL A 41 -0.53 12.82 17.30
C VAL A 41 -1.71 13.40 16.54
N THR A 42 -2.92 13.14 17.02
CA THR A 42 -4.13 13.81 16.56
C THR A 42 -4.42 15.05 17.39
N LEU A 43 -4.60 16.19 16.73
CA LEU A 43 -4.94 17.48 17.35
C LEU A 43 -6.38 17.88 17.01
N ASN A 44 -7.09 18.40 18.01
CA ASN A 44 -8.51 18.77 17.93
C ASN A 44 -8.70 20.29 18.10
N PRO A 45 -8.37 21.12 17.09
CA PRO A 45 -8.40 22.59 17.19
C PRO A 45 -9.81 23.18 17.20
N LEU A 46 -10.84 22.38 16.92
CA LEU A 46 -12.24 22.80 16.91
C LEU A 46 -12.98 22.13 18.06
N GLN A 47 -13.63 22.94 18.89
CA GLN A 47 -14.41 22.49 20.04
C GLN A 47 -15.81 23.05 19.93
N TYR A 48 -16.82 22.18 19.87
CA TYR A 48 -18.21 22.60 19.69
C TYR A 48 -19.06 22.26 20.92
N SER A 49 -19.78 23.24 21.45
CA SER A 49 -20.82 23.04 22.48
C SER A 49 -22.20 23.03 21.81
N PRO A 50 -22.86 21.87 21.66
CA PRO A 50 -24.10 21.76 20.90
C PRO A 50 -25.29 22.48 21.55
N VAL A 51 -25.41 22.40 22.89
CA VAL A 51 -26.52 23.02 23.63
C VAL A 51 -26.46 24.55 23.56
N ASP A 52 -25.25 25.10 23.58
CA ASP A 52 -25.04 26.55 23.47
C ASP A 52 -24.98 27.06 22.02
N GLY A 53 -24.79 26.15 21.05
CA GLY A 53 -24.53 26.51 19.65
C GLY A 53 -23.25 27.33 19.47
N LYS A 54 -22.21 27.04 20.27
CA LYS A 54 -20.93 27.78 20.26
C LYS A 54 -19.79 26.92 19.75
N LEU A 55 -18.99 27.50 18.86
CA LEU A 55 -17.75 26.93 18.36
C LEU A 55 -16.57 27.71 18.91
N GLU A 56 -15.60 27.00 19.48
CA GLU A 56 -14.28 27.52 19.81
C GLU A 56 -13.27 26.95 18.81
N TYR A 57 -12.41 27.83 18.30
CA TYR A 57 -11.36 27.48 17.35
C TYR A 57 -10.02 27.96 17.87
N TYR A 58 -9.04 27.06 17.88
CA TYR A 58 -7.65 27.31 18.24
C TYR A 58 -6.85 27.48 16.93
N PRO A 59 -6.66 28.71 16.42
CA PRO A 59 -5.94 28.94 15.17
C PRO A 59 -4.44 28.64 15.27
N GLU A 60 -3.94 28.48 16.49
CA GLU A 60 -2.54 28.14 16.77
C GLU A 60 -2.53 27.19 17.97
N MET A 61 -1.78 26.09 17.83
CA MET A 61 -1.54 25.12 18.90
C MET A 61 -0.03 24.91 19.02
N THR A 62 0.48 24.90 20.25
CA THR A 62 1.90 24.59 20.52
C THR A 62 2.01 23.22 21.16
N VAL A 63 2.55 22.25 20.42
CA VAL A 63 2.83 20.90 20.91
C VAL A 63 4.21 20.91 21.57
N ASN A 64 4.29 20.46 22.82
CA ASN A 64 5.55 20.32 23.55
C ASN A 64 5.85 18.84 23.78
N ILE A 65 6.83 18.31 23.06
CA ILE A 65 7.24 16.90 23.17
C ILE A 65 8.35 16.81 24.21
N GLN A 66 8.14 15.95 25.22
CA GLN A 66 9.16 15.63 26.22
C GLN A 66 9.66 14.22 25.95
N LEU A 67 10.95 14.11 25.59
CA LEU A 67 11.60 12.83 25.31
C LEU A 67 12.32 12.33 26.56
N GLU A 68 12.39 11.02 26.72
CA GLU A 68 13.22 10.34 27.71
C GLU A 68 14.41 9.69 27.02
N ASP A 69 15.56 9.64 27.70
CA ASP A 69 16.74 8.94 27.18
C ASP A 69 16.43 7.43 27.09
N SER A 70 16.45 6.88 25.87
CA SER A 70 16.44 5.43 25.66
C SER A 70 17.88 4.91 25.58
N SER A 71 18.16 3.80 26.26
CA SER A 71 19.44 3.09 26.11
C SER A 71 19.50 2.17 24.90
N ASN A 72 18.36 1.98 24.22
CA ASN A 72 18.23 0.99 23.16
C ASN A 72 18.06 1.74 21.83
N ALA A 73 19.01 1.54 20.92
CA ALA A 73 18.84 1.88 19.53
C ALA A 73 17.93 0.81 18.88
N ASN A 74 17.12 1.24 17.91
CA ASN A 74 16.35 0.31 17.10
C ASN A 74 17.32 -0.52 16.23
N PRO A 75 17.17 -1.85 16.15
CA PRO A 75 18.07 -2.72 15.37
C PRO A 75 18.11 -2.35 13.87
N PHE A 76 16.99 -1.89 13.33
CA PHE A 76 16.83 -1.54 11.91
C PHE A 76 17.35 -0.14 11.56
N PHE A 77 18.05 0.56 12.47
CA PHE A 77 18.74 1.79 12.08
C PHE A 77 20.06 1.47 11.37
N ARG A 78 20.13 1.79 10.07
CA ARG A 78 21.31 1.53 9.22
C ARG A 78 22.21 2.74 8.99
N ASN A 79 21.79 3.94 9.42
CA ASN A 79 22.43 5.21 9.06
C ASN A 79 22.59 5.38 7.54
N ASP A 80 21.56 4.97 6.79
CA ASP A 80 21.53 5.04 5.33
C ASP A 80 20.85 6.33 4.82
N PHE A 81 21.27 6.78 3.63
CA PHE A 81 20.76 8.01 3.01
C PHE A 81 19.34 7.85 2.47
N ASN A 82 19.03 6.73 1.81
CA ASN A 82 17.70 6.48 1.25
C ASN A 82 16.69 6.25 2.36
N ASP A 83 17.08 5.56 3.44
CA ASP A 83 16.25 5.39 4.63
C ASP A 83 15.89 6.73 5.27
N LYS A 84 16.89 7.60 5.43
CA LYS A 84 16.67 8.97 5.92
C LYS A 84 15.70 9.73 5.01
N ALA A 85 15.94 9.70 3.70
CA ALA A 85 15.12 10.42 2.73
C ALA A 85 13.66 9.92 2.71
N TRP A 86 13.43 8.61 2.89
CA TRP A 86 12.10 8.05 3.04
C TRP A 86 11.39 8.64 4.26
N VAL A 87 12.03 8.59 5.43
CA VAL A 87 11.47 9.09 6.69
C VAL A 87 11.20 10.60 6.63
N GLU A 88 12.07 11.39 5.99
CA GLU A 88 11.87 12.82 5.81
C GLU A 88 10.60 13.17 5.00
N ASN A 89 10.12 12.27 4.14
CA ASN A 89 8.86 12.46 3.41
C ASN A 89 7.62 12.07 4.23
N LEU A 90 7.79 11.34 5.33
CA LEU A 90 6.68 10.92 6.21
C LEU A 90 6.38 11.93 7.31
N VAL A 91 7.34 12.78 7.68
CA VAL A 91 7.26 13.63 8.89
C VAL A 91 7.26 15.13 8.58
N TYR A 92 6.52 15.91 9.37
CA TYR A 92 6.49 17.38 9.24
C TYR A 92 7.78 18.08 9.67
N ASN A 93 8.54 17.47 10.58
CA ASN A 93 9.76 17.99 11.21
C ASN A 93 10.99 17.22 10.74
N SER A 94 11.18 17.16 9.43
CA SER A 94 12.26 16.39 8.78
C SER A 94 13.66 16.78 9.26
N ASP A 95 13.87 17.99 9.75
CA ASP A 95 15.15 18.44 10.32
C ASP A 95 15.58 17.65 11.57
N ILE A 96 14.66 16.96 12.26
CA ILE A 96 14.98 16.13 13.43
C ILE A 96 15.76 14.86 13.05
N THR A 97 15.67 14.40 11.80
CA THR A 97 16.47 13.25 11.33
C THR A 97 17.98 13.52 11.40
N ASP A 98 18.42 14.79 11.39
CA ASP A 98 19.83 15.17 11.62
C ASP A 98 20.35 14.80 13.02
N MET A 99 19.46 14.54 13.99
CA MET A 99 19.84 14.05 15.31
C MET A 99 20.16 12.55 15.32
N TYR A 100 19.75 11.81 14.29
CA TYR A 100 20.12 10.41 14.10
C TYR A 100 21.49 10.35 13.43
N THR A 101 22.54 10.39 14.26
CA THR A 101 23.93 10.49 13.79
C THR A 101 24.59 9.12 13.70
N SER A 102 25.78 9.09 13.09
CA SER A 102 26.67 7.93 13.06
C SER A 102 27.16 7.45 14.44
N ASP A 103 26.82 8.15 15.53
CA ASP A 103 27.11 7.72 16.89
C ASP A 103 26.08 6.71 17.42
N ILE A 104 24.92 6.60 16.76
CA ILE A 104 23.92 5.55 17.02
C ILE A 104 24.49 4.23 16.47
N PRO A 105 24.50 3.15 17.25
CA PRO A 105 24.99 1.85 16.77
C PRO A 105 24.07 1.31 15.68
N THR A 106 24.69 0.72 14.65
CA THR A 106 24.03 -0.14 13.66
C THR A 106 24.25 -1.60 14.06
N PHE A 107 23.44 -2.51 13.53
CA PHE A 107 23.45 -3.92 13.89
C PHE A 107 23.55 -4.78 12.63
N ASP A 108 24.18 -5.95 12.81
CA ASP A 108 24.22 -7.02 11.82
C ASP A 108 23.30 -8.14 12.34
N TYR A 109 22.68 -8.89 11.44
CA TYR A 109 21.85 -10.02 11.81
C TYR A 109 22.72 -11.18 12.35
N PRO A 110 22.33 -11.85 13.45
CA PRO A 110 23.16 -12.86 14.07
C PRO A 110 23.10 -14.21 13.33
N GLY A 111 23.92 -14.39 12.30
CA GLY A 111 23.99 -15.63 11.51
C GLY A 111 23.26 -15.47 10.19
N GLY A 112 22.48 -16.47 9.78
CA GLY A 112 21.61 -16.33 8.60
C GLY A 112 22.26 -16.69 7.27
N LEU A 113 21.57 -16.35 6.19
CA LEU A 113 21.99 -16.58 4.81
C LEU A 113 22.75 -15.39 4.23
N CYS A 114 22.52 -14.19 4.77
CA CYS A 114 23.09 -12.97 4.24
C CYS A 114 24.53 -12.77 4.77
N ASP A 115 25.51 -12.71 3.87
CA ASP A 115 26.88 -12.31 4.25
C ASP A 115 26.93 -10.77 4.36
N PRO A 116 27.26 -10.17 5.53
CA PRO A 116 27.35 -8.72 5.72
C PRO A 116 28.41 -8.02 4.85
N SER A 117 29.24 -8.78 4.14
CA SER A 117 30.20 -8.23 3.18
C SER A 117 29.67 -8.10 1.74
N ASP A 118 28.48 -8.63 1.47
CA ASP A 118 27.73 -8.47 0.23
C ASP A 118 26.69 -7.33 0.35
N ASN A 119 26.10 -6.91 -0.77
CA ASN A 119 25.03 -5.90 -0.81
C ASN A 119 24.06 -6.20 -1.96
N TYR A 120 22.78 -6.29 -1.65
CA TYR A 120 21.70 -6.52 -2.62
C TYR A 120 20.51 -5.63 -2.30
N ASP A 121 20.29 -4.63 -3.14
CA ASP A 121 19.21 -3.64 -3.00
C ASP A 121 17.84 -4.28 -3.30
N TYR A 122 17.81 -5.27 -4.21
CA TYR A 122 16.59 -5.94 -4.68
C TYR A 122 16.70 -7.46 -4.53
N VAL A 123 15.82 -8.06 -3.72
CA VAL A 123 15.78 -9.50 -3.47
C VAL A 123 14.51 -10.09 -4.07
N ILE A 124 14.65 -11.11 -4.90
CA ILE A 124 13.52 -11.94 -5.35
C ILE A 124 13.47 -13.18 -4.45
N ILE A 125 12.35 -13.39 -3.77
CA ILE A 125 12.08 -14.63 -3.03
C ILE A 125 11.16 -15.49 -3.90
N THR A 126 11.62 -16.67 -4.28
CA THR A 126 10.87 -17.61 -5.15
C THR A 126 10.82 -19.01 -4.54
N THR A 127 10.34 -19.97 -5.31
CA THR A 127 10.27 -21.37 -4.95
C THR A 127 10.90 -22.27 -6.01
N THR A 128 11.42 -23.42 -5.61
CA THR A 128 11.89 -24.47 -6.54
C THR A 128 10.73 -25.26 -7.18
N HIS A 129 9.50 -25.06 -6.70
CA HIS A 129 8.31 -25.67 -7.28
C HIS A 129 8.11 -25.23 -8.74
N ASN A 130 7.69 -26.16 -9.59
CA ASN A 130 7.48 -25.98 -11.03
C ASN A 130 8.66 -25.37 -11.81
N GLY A 131 9.88 -25.40 -11.26
CA GLY A 131 11.05 -24.78 -11.88
C GLY A 131 11.00 -23.25 -11.88
N LEU A 132 10.29 -22.66 -10.91
CA LEU A 132 10.23 -21.22 -10.71
C LEU A 132 11.55 -20.64 -10.17
N ASP A 133 12.52 -21.45 -9.75
CA ASP A 133 13.86 -21.02 -9.37
C ASP A 133 14.77 -20.82 -10.60
N TYR A 134 14.53 -21.56 -11.69
CA TYR A 134 15.31 -21.43 -12.92
C TYR A 134 14.63 -22.03 -14.15
N TRP A 135 14.67 -21.29 -15.26
CA TRP A 135 14.36 -21.80 -16.60
C TRP A 135 15.20 -21.13 -17.69
N ASP A 136 15.41 -21.87 -18.78
CA ASP A 136 16.00 -21.32 -20.00
C ASP A 136 14.97 -20.48 -20.76
N THR A 137 15.36 -19.27 -21.18
CA THR A 137 14.52 -18.43 -22.04
C THR A 137 14.32 -19.07 -23.41
N THR A 138 13.12 -18.92 -23.97
CA THR A 138 12.77 -19.39 -25.32
C THR A 138 12.05 -18.29 -26.10
N SER A 139 11.70 -18.53 -27.36
CA SER A 139 10.92 -17.55 -28.12
C SER A 139 9.50 -17.30 -27.55
N SER A 140 8.93 -18.26 -26.80
CA SER A 140 7.60 -18.13 -26.19
C SER A 140 7.66 -17.71 -24.71
N ILE A 141 8.80 -17.90 -24.05
CA ILE A 141 9.08 -17.49 -22.68
C ILE A 141 10.38 -16.66 -22.71
N PRO A 142 10.32 -15.41 -23.23
CA PRO A 142 11.52 -14.62 -23.50
C PRO A 142 12.25 -14.13 -22.25
N TYR A 143 11.61 -14.13 -21.09
CA TYR A 143 12.16 -13.56 -19.86
C TYR A 143 12.20 -14.57 -18.71
N ASN A 144 13.14 -14.35 -17.81
CA ASN A 144 13.35 -15.08 -16.56
C ASN A 144 13.83 -14.15 -15.44
N TRP A 145 14.06 -14.65 -14.23
CA TRP A 145 14.55 -13.82 -13.11
C TRP A 145 15.84 -13.07 -13.42
N ASP A 146 16.79 -13.70 -14.11
CA ASP A 146 18.00 -13.01 -14.59
C ASP A 146 17.65 -11.81 -15.49
N SER A 147 16.58 -11.91 -16.29
CA SER A 147 16.14 -10.80 -17.15
C SER A 147 15.67 -9.60 -16.31
N LEU A 148 14.91 -9.83 -15.24
CA LEU A 148 14.46 -8.77 -14.31
C LEU A 148 15.62 -8.18 -13.52
N MET A 149 16.47 -9.02 -12.94
CA MET A 149 17.67 -8.56 -12.22
C MET A 149 18.58 -7.74 -13.13
N ASN A 150 18.78 -8.17 -14.38
CA ASN A 150 19.57 -7.40 -15.35
C ASN A 150 18.91 -6.07 -15.72
N LYS A 151 17.57 -5.99 -15.80
CA LYS A 151 16.83 -4.76 -16.09
C LYS A 151 17.03 -3.73 -14.97
N HIS A 152 16.83 -4.13 -13.72
CA HIS A 152 17.06 -3.27 -12.56
C HIS A 152 18.54 -2.86 -12.45
N ALA A 153 19.47 -3.78 -12.67
CA ALA A 153 20.89 -3.45 -12.68
C ALA A 153 21.27 -2.47 -13.79
N SER A 154 20.66 -2.57 -14.99
CA SER A 154 21.00 -1.69 -16.11
C SER A 154 20.37 -0.31 -16.03
N ASP A 155 19.13 -0.23 -15.55
CA ASP A 155 18.32 0.98 -15.65
C ASP A 155 18.30 1.78 -14.34
N ASP A 156 18.27 1.06 -13.21
CA ASP A 156 18.15 1.64 -11.88
C ASP A 156 19.47 1.59 -11.11
N GLY A 157 20.40 0.73 -11.53
CA GLY A 157 21.70 0.53 -10.89
C GLY A 157 21.65 -0.36 -9.65
N LEU A 158 20.55 -1.09 -9.45
CA LEU A 158 20.32 -1.93 -8.28
C LEU A 158 21.12 -3.25 -8.36
N SER A 159 21.75 -3.63 -7.25
CA SER A 159 22.30 -4.97 -7.05
C SER A 159 21.16 -5.93 -6.69
N CYS A 160 21.06 -7.04 -7.41
CA CYS A 160 19.93 -7.96 -7.27
C CYS A 160 20.38 -9.38 -6.92
N THR A 161 19.55 -10.12 -6.19
CA THR A 161 19.74 -11.56 -5.95
C THR A 161 18.42 -12.32 -5.91
N LEU A 162 18.51 -13.65 -6.06
CA LEU A 162 17.40 -14.59 -6.02
C LEU A 162 17.62 -15.57 -4.87
N VAL A 163 16.63 -15.72 -4.01
CA VAL A 163 16.63 -16.66 -2.87
C VAL A 163 15.38 -17.52 -2.93
N THR A 164 15.48 -18.79 -2.54
CA THR A 164 14.32 -19.68 -2.51
C THR A 164 13.78 -19.84 -1.09
N VAL A 165 12.46 -19.99 -0.94
CA VAL A 165 11.86 -20.32 0.36
C VAL A 165 12.39 -21.64 0.93
N GLN A 166 12.86 -22.56 0.09
CA GLN A 166 13.50 -23.79 0.54
C GLN A 166 14.88 -23.55 1.19
N ASP A 167 15.65 -22.59 0.69
CA ASP A 167 16.92 -22.18 1.32
C ASP A 167 16.66 -21.45 2.65
N ILE A 168 15.65 -20.58 2.67
CA ILE A 168 15.18 -19.86 3.87
C ILE A 168 14.75 -20.87 4.94
N ASP A 169 13.84 -21.80 4.63
CA ASP A 169 13.36 -22.81 5.57
C ASP A 169 14.47 -23.75 6.06
N ALA A 170 15.50 -23.99 5.24
CA ALA A 170 16.65 -24.81 5.61
C ALA A 170 17.64 -24.09 6.54
N CYS A 171 17.59 -22.75 6.61
CA CYS A 171 18.46 -21.95 7.46
C CYS A 171 18.01 -22.02 8.92
N THR A 172 18.78 -22.73 9.75
CA THR A 172 18.42 -22.92 11.16
C THR A 172 18.51 -21.67 12.03
N ASP A 173 19.16 -20.61 11.55
CA ASP A 173 19.29 -19.35 12.28
C ASP A 173 17.99 -18.53 12.24
N TYR A 174 17.09 -18.83 11.29
CA TYR A 174 15.73 -18.26 11.23
C TYR A 174 14.71 -19.04 12.07
N HIS A 175 15.13 -20.14 12.72
CA HIS A 175 14.20 -20.99 13.48
C HIS A 175 14.07 -20.47 14.91
N SER A 176 12.83 -20.29 15.35
CA SER A 176 12.50 -19.88 16.71
C SER A 176 12.24 -21.08 17.63
N SER A 177 12.65 -20.93 18.89
CA SER A 177 12.23 -21.86 19.94
C SER A 177 10.76 -21.72 20.33
N ASN A 178 10.11 -20.59 19.96
CA ASN A 178 8.68 -20.40 20.09
C ASN A 178 7.99 -20.94 18.82
N PRO A 179 7.20 -22.03 18.90
CA PRO A 179 6.53 -22.61 17.74
C PRO A 179 5.58 -21.67 17.00
N LEU A 180 5.11 -20.59 17.66
CA LEU A 180 4.25 -19.58 17.04
C LEU A 180 4.99 -18.79 15.94
N PHE A 181 6.31 -18.66 16.04
CA PHE A 181 7.15 -17.90 15.11
C PHE A 181 8.13 -18.84 14.38
N ASN A 182 7.68 -20.03 13.98
CA ASN A 182 8.53 -21.06 13.37
C ASN A 182 7.85 -21.81 12.20
N ASP A 183 6.89 -21.15 11.56
CA ASP A 183 6.34 -21.53 10.26
C ASP A 183 7.11 -20.81 9.14
N GLN A 184 6.76 -21.11 7.88
CA GLN A 184 7.49 -20.61 6.72
C GLN A 184 7.43 -19.09 6.64
N GLU A 185 6.26 -18.49 6.89
CA GLU A 185 6.06 -17.05 6.85
C GLU A 185 6.91 -16.35 7.93
N ALA A 186 7.09 -16.96 9.12
CA ALA A 186 8.02 -16.44 10.12
C ALA A 186 9.48 -16.55 9.68
N HIS A 187 9.87 -17.66 9.05
CA HIS A 187 11.23 -17.80 8.52
C HIS A 187 11.52 -16.79 7.40
N ILE A 188 10.55 -16.52 6.51
CA ILE A 188 10.67 -15.48 5.49
C ILE A 188 10.83 -14.11 6.16
N ARG A 189 10.08 -13.81 7.23
CA ARG A 189 10.23 -12.55 7.97
C ARG A 189 11.63 -12.39 8.58
N GLU A 190 12.19 -13.44 9.17
CA GLU A 190 13.56 -13.40 9.70
C GLU A 190 14.60 -13.27 8.58
N PHE A 191 14.38 -13.89 7.42
CA PHE A 191 15.20 -13.63 6.24
C PHE A 191 15.11 -12.16 5.77
N CYS A 192 13.92 -11.55 5.77
CA CYS A 192 13.78 -10.12 5.43
C CYS A 192 14.55 -9.22 6.40
N LYS A 193 14.59 -9.54 7.70
CA LYS A 193 15.43 -8.84 8.68
C LYS A 193 16.91 -9.00 8.35
N ASP A 194 17.33 -10.23 8.10
CA ASP A 194 18.71 -10.56 7.70
C ASP A 194 19.14 -9.78 6.44
N ALA A 195 18.33 -9.82 5.38
CA ALA A 195 18.59 -9.09 4.14
C ALA A 195 18.60 -7.55 4.34
N TYR A 196 17.71 -7.03 5.20
CA TYR A 196 17.67 -5.61 5.49
C TYR A 196 18.93 -5.13 6.24
N GLU A 197 19.32 -5.83 7.31
CA GLU A 197 20.45 -5.49 8.17
C GLU A 197 21.80 -5.73 7.46
N ASP A 198 21.99 -6.91 6.86
CA ASP A 198 23.29 -7.36 6.36
C ASP A 198 23.53 -7.04 4.88
N TRP A 199 22.48 -7.06 4.04
CA TRP A 199 22.61 -6.77 2.60
C TRP A 199 22.19 -5.36 2.19
N GLY A 200 21.63 -4.57 3.10
CA GLY A 200 21.12 -3.25 2.77
C GLY A 200 19.86 -3.28 1.90
N THR A 201 19.11 -4.39 1.87
CA THR A 201 17.96 -4.57 0.97
C THR A 201 16.90 -3.48 1.15
N GLU A 202 16.38 -2.98 0.03
CA GLU A 202 15.31 -1.97 -0.04
C GLU A 202 14.02 -2.51 -0.67
N TYR A 203 14.14 -3.51 -1.56
CA TYR A 203 13.03 -4.09 -2.30
C TYR A 203 13.00 -5.61 -2.16
N VAL A 204 11.82 -6.16 -1.88
CA VAL A 204 11.55 -7.60 -1.90
C VAL A 204 10.41 -7.87 -2.88
N LEU A 205 10.64 -8.78 -3.83
CA LEU A 205 9.61 -9.31 -4.71
C LEU A 205 9.38 -10.78 -4.39
N ILE A 206 8.15 -11.13 -4.04
CA ILE A 206 7.71 -12.52 -3.89
C ILE A 206 7.28 -13.05 -5.27
N GLY A 207 7.93 -14.12 -5.74
CA GLY A 207 7.59 -14.82 -6.97
C GLY A 207 7.05 -16.21 -6.66
N GLY A 208 5.73 -16.33 -6.60
CA GLY A 208 5.05 -17.58 -6.28
C GLY A 208 3.62 -17.34 -5.78
N ASP A 209 2.78 -18.35 -5.99
CA ASP A 209 1.39 -18.33 -5.53
C ASP A 209 1.24 -18.85 -4.07
N ASP A 210 0.06 -18.65 -3.49
CA ASP A 210 -0.26 -18.99 -2.08
C ASP A 210 0.06 -20.45 -1.71
N GLU A 211 -0.22 -21.39 -2.62
CA GLU A 211 0.06 -22.83 -2.42
C GLU A 211 1.55 -23.12 -2.10
N TRP A 212 2.47 -22.24 -2.52
CA TRP A 212 3.92 -22.41 -2.31
C TRP A 212 4.54 -21.41 -1.33
N ILE A 213 3.99 -20.19 -1.26
CA ILE A 213 4.47 -19.09 -0.43
C ILE A 213 3.25 -18.37 0.15
N PRO A 214 2.59 -18.94 1.17
CA PRO A 214 1.36 -18.37 1.70
C PRO A 214 1.62 -17.03 2.38
N ALA A 215 0.68 -16.10 2.22
CA ALA A 215 0.75 -14.82 2.91
C ALA A 215 0.40 -14.97 4.40
N ARG A 216 0.79 -14.02 5.24
CA ARG A 216 0.36 -14.04 6.64
C ARG A 216 -1.07 -13.54 6.75
N HIS A 217 -1.95 -14.39 7.28
CA HIS A 217 -3.36 -14.05 7.53
C HIS A 217 -3.53 -13.10 8.72
N MET A 218 -4.01 -11.89 8.45
CA MET A 218 -4.28 -10.86 9.46
C MET A 218 -5.75 -10.81 9.88
N LYS A 219 -6.02 -10.14 11.01
CA LYS A 219 -7.36 -9.92 11.55
C LYS A 219 -7.62 -8.45 11.89
N THR A 220 -8.79 -7.96 11.48
CA THR A 220 -9.35 -6.67 11.91
C THR A 220 -10.58 -6.88 12.79
N ASN A 221 -11.18 -5.79 13.28
CA ASN A 221 -12.47 -5.86 13.99
C ASN A 221 -13.63 -6.34 13.10
N TYR A 222 -13.49 -6.23 11.78
CA TYR A 222 -14.56 -6.53 10.82
C TYR A 222 -14.39 -7.89 10.14
N GLU A 223 -13.16 -8.38 10.03
CA GLU A 223 -12.80 -9.53 9.22
C GLU A 223 -11.54 -10.25 9.73
N ALA A 224 -11.37 -11.53 9.38
CA ALA A 224 -10.20 -12.34 9.70
C ALA A 224 -9.80 -13.19 8.49
N ASN A 225 -8.55 -13.64 8.47
CA ASN A 225 -7.91 -14.31 7.32
C ASN A 225 -7.77 -13.38 6.12
N ILE A 226 -7.26 -12.17 6.37
CA ILE A 226 -6.92 -11.23 5.30
C ILE A 226 -5.48 -11.52 4.90
N ASP A 227 -5.25 -11.89 3.64
CA ASP A 227 -3.90 -12.11 3.10
C ASP A 227 -3.07 -10.84 3.21
N SER A 228 -1.86 -10.97 3.77
CA SER A 228 -1.00 -9.81 3.96
C SER A 228 0.48 -10.15 3.86
N ASP A 229 1.13 -9.55 2.86
CA ASP A 229 2.58 -9.56 2.74
C ASP A 229 3.26 -8.50 3.62
N ILE A 230 2.50 -7.59 4.27
CA ILE A 230 3.09 -6.52 5.11
C ILE A 230 3.87 -7.09 6.31
N TYR A 231 3.56 -8.33 6.72
CA TYR A 231 4.31 -9.06 7.73
C TYR A 231 5.80 -9.18 7.38
N TRP A 232 6.16 -9.15 6.10
CA TRP A 232 7.53 -9.27 5.61
C TRP A 232 8.20 -7.93 5.28
N SER A 233 7.45 -6.83 5.21
CA SER A 233 8.01 -5.49 5.00
C SER A 233 8.15 -4.65 6.26
N ASN A 234 7.31 -4.94 7.26
CA ASN A 234 7.23 -4.25 8.54
C ASN A 234 7.91 -5.16 9.57
N LEU A 235 9.14 -4.81 9.93
CA LEU A 235 10.08 -5.70 10.61
C LEU A 235 10.12 -5.46 12.11
N ASP A 236 9.63 -4.30 12.57
CA ASP A 236 9.43 -3.99 13.97
C ASP A 236 8.24 -4.78 14.55
N ASN A 237 8.20 -4.87 15.87
CA ASN A 237 7.20 -5.65 16.63
C ASN A 237 7.04 -7.11 16.15
N ASN A 238 6.01 -7.82 16.64
CA ASN A 238 5.82 -9.25 16.41
C ASN A 238 4.54 -9.61 15.64
N PHE A 239 3.62 -8.66 15.42
CA PHE A 239 2.27 -8.86 14.87
C PHE A 239 1.37 -9.82 15.66
N ASN A 240 1.76 -10.26 16.86
CA ASN A 240 0.99 -11.18 17.70
C ASN A 240 1.48 -11.05 19.16
N ASP A 241 1.12 -9.94 19.82
CA ASP A 241 1.65 -9.60 21.16
C ASP A 241 0.99 -10.42 22.27
N ASP A 242 -0.26 -10.86 22.08
CA ASP A 242 -0.99 -11.68 23.05
C ASP A 242 -0.66 -13.18 22.96
N GLU A 243 0.21 -13.54 22.01
CA GLU A 243 0.61 -14.90 21.68
C GLU A 243 -0.61 -15.82 21.49
N ASP A 244 -1.61 -15.32 20.77
CA ASP A 244 -2.81 -16.06 20.43
C ASP A 244 -2.82 -16.54 18.95
N TYR A 245 -3.98 -16.91 18.43
CA TYR A 245 -4.12 -17.47 17.08
C TYR A 245 -4.33 -16.42 15.98
N TYR A 246 -4.41 -15.15 16.35
CA TYR A 246 -4.69 -14.04 15.48
C TYR A 246 -3.43 -13.19 15.29
N TRP A 247 -3.26 -12.70 14.07
CA TRP A 247 -2.13 -11.86 13.71
C TRP A 247 -2.62 -10.50 13.26
N GLY A 248 -1.80 -9.48 13.50
CA GLY A 248 -2.02 -8.11 13.07
C GLY A 248 -3.30 -7.48 13.62
N GLU A 249 -3.67 -7.85 14.85
CA GLU A 249 -4.94 -7.42 15.42
C GLU A 249 -5.00 -5.90 15.61
N GLU A 250 -6.10 -5.30 15.16
CA GLU A 250 -6.37 -3.87 15.38
C GLU A 250 -6.39 -3.53 16.88
N GLY A 251 -5.52 -2.62 17.30
CA GLY A 251 -5.43 -2.17 18.69
C GLY A 251 -4.54 -3.04 19.58
N ASP A 252 -3.91 -4.08 19.03
CA ASP A 252 -2.80 -4.77 19.70
C ASP A 252 -1.50 -3.96 19.57
N ASN A 253 -0.64 -4.02 20.58
CA ASN A 253 0.64 -3.29 20.58
C ASN A 253 1.68 -3.95 19.66
N GLY A 254 1.41 -5.17 19.18
CA GLY A 254 2.29 -5.92 18.29
C GLY A 254 2.21 -5.50 16.82
N PHE A 255 1.21 -4.70 16.42
CA PHE A 255 1.08 -4.25 15.04
C PHE A 255 2.17 -3.22 14.69
N ASP A 256 2.82 -3.40 13.56
CA ASP A 256 3.80 -2.45 13.04
C ASP A 256 3.25 -1.73 11.83
N LEU A 257 3.17 -0.40 11.92
CA LEU A 257 2.50 0.43 10.93
C LEU A 257 3.40 0.80 9.76
N TYR A 258 4.68 1.04 10.00
CA TYR A 258 5.58 1.55 8.97
C TYR A 258 6.47 0.43 8.46
N SER A 259 6.83 0.51 7.19
CA SER A 259 7.69 -0.48 6.57
C SER A 259 9.16 -0.07 6.61
N GLU A 260 10.01 -1.09 6.70
CA GLU A 260 11.46 -1.00 6.47
C GLU A 260 11.77 -1.21 4.98
N ILE A 261 11.00 -2.05 4.30
CA ILE A 261 11.25 -2.53 2.92
C ILE A 261 10.04 -2.26 2.02
N PHE A 262 10.26 -2.01 0.73
CA PHE A 262 9.21 -2.08 -0.29
C PHE A 262 8.94 -3.54 -0.66
N ILE A 263 7.69 -3.98 -0.54
CA ILE A 263 7.29 -5.34 -0.92
C ILE A 263 6.30 -5.34 -2.08
N GLY A 264 6.44 -6.35 -2.96
CA GLY A 264 5.46 -6.69 -3.96
C GLY A 264 5.41 -8.19 -4.19
N ARG A 265 4.32 -8.66 -4.80
CA ARG A 265 4.14 -10.07 -5.15
C ARG A 265 3.72 -10.22 -6.60
N LEU A 266 4.31 -11.23 -7.23
CA LEU A 266 3.91 -11.78 -8.51
C LEU A 266 3.38 -13.18 -8.27
N THR A 267 2.05 -13.32 -8.26
CA THR A 267 1.39 -14.62 -8.21
C THR A 267 1.66 -15.36 -9.51
N CYS A 268 2.37 -16.48 -9.39
CA CYS A 268 2.79 -17.28 -10.54
C CYS A 268 2.89 -18.75 -10.18
N ASP A 269 2.37 -19.59 -11.07
CA ASP A 269 2.41 -21.04 -10.95
C ASP A 269 3.47 -21.67 -11.86
N GLU A 270 3.81 -20.98 -12.96
CA GLU A 270 4.76 -21.46 -13.95
C GLU A 270 5.64 -20.33 -14.54
N PRO A 271 6.81 -20.68 -15.12
CA PRO A 271 7.70 -19.72 -15.80
C PRO A 271 7.03 -18.82 -16.85
N GLN A 272 5.94 -19.28 -17.47
CA GLN A 272 5.20 -18.49 -18.46
C GLN A 272 4.52 -17.28 -17.83
N ASP A 273 3.97 -17.39 -16.61
CA ASP A 273 3.31 -16.29 -15.90
C ASP A 273 4.31 -15.17 -15.61
N VAL A 274 5.48 -15.56 -15.11
CA VAL A 274 6.58 -14.63 -14.84
C VAL A 274 7.01 -13.91 -16.11
N SER A 275 7.23 -14.64 -17.20
CA SER A 275 7.62 -14.03 -18.47
C SER A 275 6.52 -13.15 -19.07
N ASN A 276 5.24 -13.45 -18.86
CA ASN A 276 4.12 -12.63 -19.30
C ASN A 276 4.08 -11.31 -18.52
N TRP A 277 4.25 -11.37 -17.20
CA TRP A 277 4.34 -10.19 -16.35
C TRP A 277 5.53 -9.31 -16.75
N MET A 278 6.73 -9.88 -16.92
CA MET A 278 7.93 -9.13 -17.34
C MET A 278 7.77 -8.49 -18.71
N THR A 279 7.07 -9.15 -19.65
CA THR A 279 6.76 -8.55 -20.96
C THR A 279 5.97 -7.25 -20.81
N LYS A 280 4.98 -7.23 -19.90
CA LYS A 280 4.19 -6.03 -19.59
C LYS A 280 5.04 -5.00 -18.84
N SER A 281 5.70 -5.42 -17.76
CA SER A 281 6.51 -4.55 -16.92
C SER A 281 7.60 -3.82 -17.71
N PHE A 282 8.36 -4.54 -18.53
CA PHE A 282 9.42 -3.95 -19.36
C PHE A 282 8.86 -3.05 -20.46
N TYR A 283 7.73 -3.43 -21.08
CA TYR A 283 7.07 -2.55 -22.05
C TYR A 283 6.73 -1.20 -21.42
N TYR A 284 6.13 -1.22 -20.22
CA TYR A 284 5.76 0.02 -19.52
C TYR A 284 7.00 0.85 -19.17
N ALA A 285 8.00 0.22 -18.56
CA ALA A 285 9.23 0.88 -18.12
C ALA A 285 10.03 1.51 -19.28
N ASP A 286 10.03 0.87 -20.45
CA ASP A 286 10.77 1.34 -21.62
C ASP A 286 9.94 2.28 -22.52
N SER A 287 8.66 2.49 -22.19
CA SER A 287 7.78 3.33 -22.98
C SER A 287 8.23 4.79 -22.93
N THR A 288 8.25 5.43 -24.09
CA THR A 288 8.53 6.87 -24.24
C THR A 288 7.42 7.57 -25.02
N GLU A 289 6.25 6.93 -25.11
CA GLU A 289 5.09 7.42 -25.86
C GLU A 289 4.21 8.31 -24.97
N PRO A 290 4.29 9.65 -25.07
CA PRO A 290 3.61 10.53 -24.12
C PRO A 290 2.09 10.40 -24.18
N GLU A 291 1.53 10.29 -25.39
CA GLU A 291 0.07 10.12 -25.59
C GLU A 291 -0.50 8.90 -24.85
N PHE A 292 0.30 7.86 -24.62
CA PHE A 292 -0.10 6.71 -23.81
C PHE A 292 0.17 6.96 -22.33
N LEU A 293 1.39 7.38 -21.96
CA LEU A 293 1.80 7.57 -20.56
C LEU A 293 1.01 8.67 -19.83
N GLU A 294 0.46 9.63 -20.57
CA GLU A 294 -0.39 10.71 -20.06
C GLU A 294 -1.84 10.25 -19.82
N GLY A 295 -2.25 9.07 -20.30
CA GLY A 295 -3.62 8.57 -20.16
C GLY A 295 -3.95 8.11 -18.73
N ALA A 296 -4.85 8.82 -18.05
CA ALA A 296 -5.37 8.45 -16.73
C ALA A 296 -6.86 8.08 -16.81
N GLY A 297 -7.18 6.87 -16.35
CA GLY A 297 -8.55 6.34 -16.36
C GLY A 297 -9.17 6.29 -14.96
N PHE A 298 -10.47 6.57 -14.88
CA PHE A 298 -11.22 6.55 -13.62
C PHE A 298 -12.52 5.74 -13.75
N TYR A 299 -12.75 4.84 -12.79
CA TYR A 299 -13.96 4.01 -12.77
C TYR A 299 -14.73 4.17 -11.45
N GLY A 300 -15.97 4.64 -11.54
CA GLY A 300 -16.92 4.72 -10.43
C GLY A 300 -18.01 3.66 -10.56
N GLY A 301 -17.84 2.52 -9.90
CA GLY A 301 -18.85 1.48 -9.80
C GLY A 301 -20.05 1.92 -8.95
N ASN A 302 -21.13 1.14 -8.99
CA ASN A 302 -22.30 1.41 -8.15
C ASN A 302 -22.08 0.79 -6.77
N THR A 303 -21.47 1.56 -5.87
CA THR A 303 -21.13 1.13 -4.50
C THR A 303 -22.36 0.89 -3.62
N GLY A 304 -23.50 1.45 -4.02
CA GLY A 304 -24.72 1.51 -3.20
C GLY A 304 -24.61 2.46 -2.01
N TRP A 305 -23.55 3.27 -1.93
CA TRP A 305 -23.32 4.27 -0.89
C TRP A 305 -24.03 5.59 -1.22
N ASN A 306 -24.04 6.53 -0.26
CA ASN A 306 -24.50 7.88 -0.54
C ASN A 306 -23.44 8.70 -1.29
N CYS A 307 -22.16 8.47 -0.97
CA CYS A 307 -21.03 8.89 -1.78
C CYS A 307 -20.94 7.95 -2.98
N GLN A 308 -21.35 8.42 -4.15
CA GLN A 308 -21.38 7.62 -5.37
C GLN A 308 -19.95 7.29 -5.83
N GLY A 309 -19.78 6.27 -6.67
CA GLY A 309 -18.45 5.84 -7.11
C GLY A 309 -17.63 6.96 -7.77
N ASP A 310 -18.28 7.82 -8.57
CA ASP A 310 -17.66 9.00 -9.17
C ASP A 310 -17.39 10.13 -8.17
N ASP A 311 -18.20 10.29 -7.13
CA ASP A 311 -17.90 11.23 -6.03
C ASP A 311 -16.62 10.81 -5.29
N PHE A 312 -16.47 9.51 -5.01
CA PHE A 312 -15.30 8.98 -4.34
C PHE A 312 -14.05 9.14 -5.21
N MET A 313 -14.12 8.81 -6.51
CA MET A 313 -12.99 8.97 -7.45
C MET A 313 -12.61 10.43 -7.71
N ASP A 314 -13.59 11.33 -7.79
CA ASP A 314 -13.34 12.76 -7.83
C ASP A 314 -12.43 13.20 -6.67
N TYR A 315 -12.65 12.64 -5.48
CA TYR A 315 -11.89 12.95 -4.27
C TYR A 315 -10.55 12.21 -4.19
N SER A 316 -10.57 10.88 -4.28
CA SER A 316 -9.44 10.00 -3.95
C SER A 316 -8.44 9.81 -5.09
N ALA A 317 -8.67 10.43 -6.25
CA ALA A 317 -7.76 10.32 -7.38
C ALA A 317 -7.72 11.61 -8.21
N ILE A 318 -8.87 12.17 -8.60
CA ILE A 318 -8.90 13.26 -9.60
C ILE A 318 -8.51 14.61 -8.97
N LYS A 319 -9.23 15.10 -7.97
CA LYS A 319 -8.98 16.43 -7.39
C LYS A 319 -7.86 16.38 -6.37
N GLY A 320 -7.90 15.39 -5.49
CA GLY A 320 -7.03 15.33 -4.31
C GLY A 320 -7.43 16.37 -3.26
N THR A 321 -7.35 16.04 -1.98
CA THR A 321 -7.70 16.98 -0.90
C THR A 321 -7.01 16.61 0.42
N ASP A 322 -7.01 17.57 1.37
CA ASP A 322 -6.92 17.41 2.82
C ASP A 322 -8.30 17.53 3.51
N ASP A 323 -9.39 17.71 2.74
CA ASP A 323 -10.72 18.10 3.23
C ASP A 323 -11.87 17.53 2.38
N TRP A 324 -12.80 16.85 3.03
CA TRP A 324 -13.91 16.14 2.39
C TRP A 324 -15.05 17.09 1.99
N LEU A 325 -15.29 17.26 0.68
CA LEU A 325 -16.45 17.99 0.14
C LEU A 325 -17.36 17.08 -0.70
N GLY A 326 -17.71 15.91 -0.17
CA GLY A 326 -18.84 15.14 -0.72
C GLY A 326 -20.15 15.96 -0.69
N PRO A 327 -21.20 15.51 -1.40
CA PRO A 327 -22.46 16.26 -1.50
C PRO A 327 -23.19 16.46 -0.15
N ILE A 328 -22.80 15.73 0.90
CA ILE A 328 -23.33 15.88 2.27
C ILE A 328 -22.19 15.83 3.30
N PRO A 329 -21.47 16.95 3.57
CA PRO A 329 -20.43 17.06 4.62
C PRO A 329 -20.82 16.37 5.96
N GLY A 330 -20.02 15.39 6.44
CA GLY A 330 -20.27 14.56 7.63
C GLY A 330 -21.06 13.25 7.50
N ALA A 331 -21.37 12.72 6.30
CA ALA A 331 -22.18 11.51 6.14
C ALA A 331 -21.40 10.19 5.95
N ASP A 332 -20.14 10.28 5.53
CA ASP A 332 -19.28 9.14 5.26
C ASP A 332 -18.09 9.23 6.24
N GLY A 333 -17.76 8.11 6.90
CA GLY A 333 -16.90 8.05 8.10
C GLY A 333 -15.53 8.72 7.96
N PRO A 334 -14.80 8.92 9.08
CA PRO A 334 -13.50 9.58 9.03
C PRO A 334 -12.55 8.81 8.11
N PHE A 335 -11.98 9.51 7.12
CA PHE A 335 -10.81 9.00 6.42
C PHE A 335 -9.67 8.87 7.45
N PRO A 336 -8.80 7.86 7.35
CA PRO A 336 -7.68 7.76 8.28
C PRO A 336 -6.80 9.01 8.17
N THR A 337 -6.59 9.69 9.29
CA THR A 337 -5.83 10.95 9.35
C THR A 337 -4.38 10.82 8.91
N TRP A 338 -3.86 9.59 8.79
CA TRP A 338 -2.51 9.28 8.32
C TRP A 338 -2.33 9.38 6.80
N ALA A 339 -3.40 9.45 6.01
CA ALA A 339 -3.27 9.50 4.54
C ALA A 339 -2.75 10.85 4.00
N GLY A 340 -2.69 11.90 4.83
CA GLY A 340 -2.19 13.22 4.42
C GLY A 340 -3.02 13.88 3.31
N PHE A 341 -2.46 14.94 2.69
CA PHE A 341 -3.02 15.53 1.46
C PHE A 341 -2.67 14.64 0.28
N GLN A 342 -3.67 14.04 -0.36
CA GLN A 342 -3.44 13.29 -1.59
C GLN A 342 -3.39 14.27 -2.77
N PHE A 343 -2.27 14.32 -3.49
CA PHE A 343 -2.20 15.06 -4.76
C PHE A 343 -3.07 14.35 -5.81
N GLY A 344 -4.15 15.00 -6.24
CA GLY A 344 -4.97 14.48 -7.33
C GLY A 344 -4.43 14.90 -8.70
N PHE A 345 -4.86 14.19 -9.74
CA PHE A 345 -4.47 14.45 -11.13
C PHE A 345 -4.79 15.88 -11.62
N GLU A 346 -5.90 16.49 -11.22
CA GLU A 346 -6.22 17.90 -11.52
C GLU A 346 -5.24 18.86 -10.83
N THR A 347 -4.97 18.63 -9.55
CA THR A 347 -3.98 19.44 -8.80
C THR A 347 -2.60 19.33 -9.46
N TRP A 348 -2.19 18.11 -9.85
CA TRP A 348 -0.96 17.90 -10.62
C TRP A 348 -0.98 18.67 -11.94
N ASN A 349 -2.05 18.58 -12.72
CA ASN A 349 -2.19 19.24 -14.03
C ASN A 349 -2.14 20.77 -13.93
N ASP A 350 -2.68 21.33 -12.84
CA ASP A 350 -2.65 22.77 -12.56
C ASP A 350 -1.24 23.26 -12.20
N GLU A 351 -0.48 22.46 -11.45
CA GLU A 351 0.90 22.79 -11.07
C GLU A 351 1.94 22.45 -12.17
N ASN A 352 1.62 21.50 -13.04
CA ASN A 352 2.53 20.94 -14.05
C ASN A 352 1.96 21.07 -15.47
N SER A 353 1.67 22.30 -15.91
CA SER A 353 1.01 22.57 -17.21
C SER A 353 1.75 22.06 -18.46
N GLU A 354 3.02 21.66 -18.33
CA GLU A 354 3.82 21.08 -19.42
C GLU A 354 3.80 19.53 -19.45
N ASN A 355 3.32 18.88 -18.38
CA ASN A 355 3.27 17.42 -18.20
C ASN A 355 1.90 17.01 -17.62
N GLN A 356 0.84 17.27 -18.38
CA GLN A 356 -0.53 17.02 -17.93
C GLN A 356 -0.97 15.60 -18.27
N TYR A 357 -1.72 14.99 -17.36
CA TYR A 357 -2.47 13.78 -17.63
C TYR A 357 -3.78 14.09 -18.39
N ASP A 358 -4.13 13.25 -19.35
CA ASP A 358 -5.45 13.20 -19.97
C ASP A 358 -6.42 12.48 -19.02
N LEU A 359 -7.44 13.22 -18.56
CA LEU A 359 -8.44 12.76 -17.58
C LEU A 359 -9.79 12.45 -18.23
N THR A 360 -9.86 12.35 -19.57
CA THR A 360 -11.12 12.23 -20.31
C THR A 360 -11.83 10.89 -20.11
N GLU A 361 -11.09 9.86 -19.73
CA GLU A 361 -11.61 8.50 -19.53
C GLU A 361 -12.10 8.27 -18.09
N ALA A 362 -13.15 9.02 -17.72
CA ALA A 362 -13.86 8.89 -16.44
C ALA A 362 -15.27 8.29 -16.65
N TRP A 363 -15.51 7.09 -16.11
CA TRP A 363 -16.72 6.29 -16.36
C TRP A 363 -17.41 5.86 -15.08
N THR A 364 -18.73 6.10 -14.97
CA THR A 364 -19.51 5.78 -13.77
C THR A 364 -20.78 4.99 -14.05
N ALA A 365 -21.06 4.03 -13.16
CA ALA A 365 -22.25 3.21 -13.13
C ALA A 365 -23.48 3.99 -12.60
N GLU A 366 -23.25 5.13 -11.96
CA GLU A 366 -24.24 6.01 -11.33
C GLU A 366 -24.50 7.26 -12.20
N PRO A 367 -25.53 8.10 -11.90
CA PRO A 367 -25.77 9.32 -12.67
C PRO A 367 -24.51 10.20 -12.72
N PRO A 368 -23.98 10.52 -13.91
CA PRO A 368 -22.62 11.03 -14.00
C PRO A 368 -22.48 12.46 -13.49
N ASN A 369 -21.43 12.67 -12.70
CA ASN A 369 -20.89 13.99 -12.38
C ASN A 369 -20.44 14.76 -13.63
N PRO A 370 -20.33 16.10 -13.58
CA PRO A 370 -19.80 16.88 -14.69
C PRO A 370 -18.40 16.39 -15.10
N GLY A 371 -18.22 16.03 -16.37
CA GLY A 371 -16.96 15.47 -16.89
C GLY A 371 -16.96 13.95 -16.98
N TRP A 372 -17.84 13.27 -16.23
CA TRP A 372 -17.97 11.83 -16.26
C TRP A 372 -18.91 11.34 -17.37
N GLN A 373 -18.67 10.11 -17.82
CA GLN A 373 -19.44 9.39 -18.82
C GLN A 373 -20.12 8.15 -18.18
N GLY A 374 -21.09 7.54 -18.88
CA GLY A 374 -21.80 6.35 -18.37
C GLY A 374 -23.24 6.65 -17.95
N GLY A 375 -23.59 6.41 -16.68
CA GLY A 375 -24.96 6.50 -16.17
C GLY A 375 -25.65 5.15 -15.92
N SER A 376 -24.92 4.05 -16.10
CA SER A 376 -25.33 2.68 -15.75
C SER A 376 -24.10 1.78 -15.75
N GLU A 377 -24.07 0.76 -14.89
CA GLU A 377 -23.01 -0.24 -14.81
C GLU A 377 -22.62 -0.82 -16.19
N TYR A 378 -23.61 -1.21 -17.01
CA TYR A 378 -23.37 -1.69 -18.36
C TYR A 378 -22.63 -0.68 -19.26
N ALA A 379 -23.00 0.60 -19.19
CA ALA A 379 -22.38 1.64 -20.00
C ALA A 379 -20.98 2.00 -19.48
N ALA A 380 -20.79 2.03 -18.16
CA ALA A 380 -19.52 2.31 -17.51
C ALA A 380 -18.48 1.22 -17.84
N ILE A 381 -18.83 -0.05 -17.61
CA ILE A 381 -17.97 -1.20 -17.92
C ILE A 381 -17.61 -1.20 -19.41
N ALA A 382 -18.59 -0.99 -20.30
CA ALA A 382 -18.34 -0.97 -21.73
C ALA A 382 -17.43 0.18 -22.17
N GLY A 383 -17.62 1.38 -21.60
CA GLY A 383 -16.81 2.55 -21.90
C GLY A 383 -15.37 2.39 -21.42
N PHE A 384 -15.19 2.06 -20.14
CA PHE A 384 -13.88 1.87 -19.54
C PHE A 384 -13.09 0.74 -20.21
N LYS A 385 -13.75 -0.38 -20.54
CA LYS A 385 -13.14 -1.45 -21.34
C LYS A 385 -12.70 -0.98 -22.72
N ASN A 386 -13.49 -0.16 -23.40
CA ASN A 386 -13.10 0.36 -24.71
C ASN A 386 -11.87 1.27 -24.59
N ALA A 387 -11.81 2.11 -23.56
CA ALA A 387 -10.66 2.97 -23.30
C ALA A 387 -9.38 2.16 -23.07
N ILE A 388 -9.47 1.12 -22.20
CA ILE A 388 -8.37 0.18 -22.00
C ILE A 388 -7.96 -0.47 -23.33
N ASN A 389 -8.92 -1.05 -24.07
CA ASN A 389 -8.64 -1.73 -25.34
C ASN A 389 -8.08 -0.85 -26.45
N ASN A 390 -8.27 0.47 -26.35
CA ASN A 390 -7.72 1.45 -27.27
C ASN A 390 -6.35 1.98 -26.81
N ASP A 391 -5.81 1.47 -25.70
CA ASP A 391 -4.55 1.90 -25.08
C ASP A 391 -4.57 3.39 -24.65
N GLU A 392 -5.75 3.88 -24.24
CA GLU A 392 -5.99 5.27 -23.79
C GLU A 392 -5.68 5.46 -22.29
N ILE A 393 -5.34 4.38 -21.57
CA ILE A 393 -5.12 4.38 -20.11
C ILE A 393 -3.77 3.72 -19.82
N ALA A 394 -2.86 4.45 -19.17
CA ALA A 394 -1.60 3.96 -18.63
C ALA A 394 -1.61 3.83 -17.09
N ILE A 395 -2.48 4.60 -16.42
CA ILE A 395 -2.74 4.49 -14.99
C ILE A 395 -4.24 4.62 -14.73
N ALA A 396 -4.78 3.74 -13.91
CA ALA A 396 -6.19 3.68 -13.58
C ALA A 396 -6.40 3.74 -12.08
N SER A 397 -7.48 4.39 -11.66
CA SER A 397 -8.03 4.28 -10.32
C SER A 397 -9.52 3.94 -10.41
N GLY A 398 -10.00 3.02 -9.57
CA GLY A 398 -11.42 2.69 -9.60
C GLY A 398 -11.92 2.17 -8.27
N ILE A 399 -13.19 2.48 -7.97
CA ILE A 399 -13.91 1.94 -6.82
C ILE A 399 -15.13 1.18 -7.32
N ALA A 400 -15.33 -0.04 -6.83
CA ALA A 400 -16.46 -0.86 -7.21
C ALA A 400 -16.68 -2.00 -6.22
N HIS A 401 -17.72 -2.80 -6.45
CA HIS A 401 -17.79 -4.10 -5.80
C HIS A 401 -16.75 -5.05 -6.42
N ALA A 402 -16.08 -5.79 -5.55
CA ALA A 402 -15.05 -6.76 -5.92
C ALA A 402 -15.12 -7.99 -5.01
N ASN A 403 -14.39 -9.02 -5.43
CA ASN A 403 -14.03 -10.21 -4.64
C ASN A 403 -12.81 -10.88 -5.29
N SER A 404 -12.36 -12.02 -4.77
CA SER A 404 -11.21 -12.76 -5.32
C SER A 404 -11.36 -13.20 -6.78
N GLN A 405 -12.54 -13.04 -7.40
CA GLN A 405 -12.81 -13.36 -8.81
C GLN A 405 -13.33 -12.16 -9.62
N MET A 406 -13.30 -10.94 -9.05
CA MET A 406 -13.87 -9.75 -9.67
C MET A 406 -13.14 -8.48 -9.24
N SER A 407 -12.86 -7.61 -10.20
CA SER A 407 -12.29 -6.27 -10.01
C SER A 407 -13.08 -5.27 -10.86
N LEU A 408 -13.38 -4.08 -10.32
CA LEU A 408 -14.15 -3.02 -10.99
C LEU A 408 -15.50 -3.47 -11.59
N ASP A 409 -16.30 -4.26 -10.85
CA ASP A 409 -17.55 -4.90 -11.33
C ASP A 409 -17.37 -5.93 -12.48
N VAL A 410 -16.12 -6.28 -12.82
CA VAL A 410 -15.77 -7.15 -13.95
C VAL A 410 -15.16 -8.45 -13.43
N GLY A 411 -15.79 -9.58 -13.78
CA GLY A 411 -15.28 -10.91 -13.41
C GLY A 411 -13.99 -11.28 -14.14
N SER A 412 -13.15 -12.11 -13.52
CA SER A 412 -11.87 -12.58 -14.05
C SER A 412 -11.96 -13.16 -15.48
N THR A 413 -13.03 -13.92 -15.77
CA THR A 413 -13.25 -14.48 -17.13
C THR A 413 -13.54 -13.41 -18.19
N SER A 414 -14.13 -12.27 -17.81
CA SER A 414 -14.33 -11.13 -18.71
C SER A 414 -13.04 -10.33 -18.90
N TRP A 415 -12.25 -10.15 -17.83
CA TRP A 415 -10.90 -9.58 -17.95
C TRP A 415 -10.05 -10.35 -18.95
N GLU A 416 -10.04 -11.68 -18.88
CA GLU A 416 -9.29 -12.53 -19.81
C GLU A 416 -9.86 -12.49 -21.25
N ALA A 417 -11.19 -12.55 -21.40
CA ALA A 417 -11.80 -12.77 -22.71
C ALA A 417 -12.10 -11.51 -23.52
N ASP A 418 -12.26 -10.35 -22.87
CA ASP A 418 -12.76 -9.13 -23.52
C ASP A 418 -11.74 -7.96 -23.53
N TYR A 419 -10.65 -8.05 -22.77
CA TYR A 419 -9.62 -7.01 -22.71
C TYR A 419 -8.43 -7.43 -23.57
N HIS A 420 -8.11 -6.57 -24.54
CA HIS A 420 -7.22 -6.82 -25.67
C HIS A 420 -6.27 -5.65 -25.94
N ASN A 421 -6.11 -4.78 -24.94
CA ASN A 421 -5.13 -3.70 -24.95
C ASN A 421 -3.74 -4.24 -25.27
N THR A 422 -2.98 -3.47 -26.04
CA THR A 422 -1.61 -3.84 -26.42
C THR A 422 -0.57 -3.19 -25.51
N LYS A 423 -0.99 -2.19 -24.72
CA LYS A 423 -0.16 -1.49 -23.75
C LYS A 423 -0.65 -1.78 -22.32
N PRO A 424 0.24 -2.18 -21.40
CA PRO A 424 -0.11 -2.48 -20.01
C PRO A 424 -0.41 -1.19 -19.24
N PHE A 425 -1.08 -1.30 -18.09
CA PHE A 425 -1.40 -0.16 -17.24
C PHE A 425 -1.31 -0.56 -15.77
N PHE A 426 -1.17 0.43 -14.89
CA PHE A 426 -1.33 0.23 -13.44
C PHE A 426 -2.78 0.45 -13.04
N LEU A 427 -3.29 -0.35 -12.11
CA LEU A 427 -4.63 -0.19 -11.54
C LEU A 427 -4.53 -0.07 -10.02
N HIS A 428 -5.07 1.02 -9.49
CA HIS A 428 -5.41 1.16 -8.09
C HIS A 428 -6.90 0.81 -7.92
N ASP A 429 -7.19 -0.36 -7.35
CA ASP A 429 -8.54 -0.86 -7.15
C ASP A 429 -8.97 -0.72 -5.68
N TYR A 430 -9.98 0.09 -5.43
CA TYR A 430 -10.63 0.29 -4.13
C TYR A 430 -11.79 -0.70 -3.94
N GLY A 431 -11.59 -1.95 -4.35
CA GLY A 431 -12.56 -3.03 -4.23
C GLY A 431 -12.23 -3.97 -3.06
N CYS A 432 -13.26 -4.49 -2.39
CA CYS A 432 -13.05 -5.51 -1.36
C CYS A 432 -12.48 -6.81 -1.99
N HIS A 433 -11.45 -7.40 -1.38
CA HIS A 433 -10.94 -8.72 -1.73
C HIS A 433 -10.46 -8.91 -3.18
N CYS A 434 -10.22 -7.83 -3.95
CA CYS A 434 -9.71 -7.95 -5.32
C CYS A 434 -8.26 -8.45 -5.38
N GLY A 435 -7.55 -8.38 -4.25
CA GLY A 435 -6.17 -8.84 -4.08
C GLY A 435 -6.03 -10.03 -3.13
N ASP A 436 -7.13 -10.69 -2.74
CA ASP A 436 -7.05 -11.99 -2.05
C ASP A 436 -6.42 -13.00 -3.02
N MET A 437 -5.37 -13.68 -2.57
CA MET A 437 -4.51 -14.50 -3.43
C MET A 437 -4.66 -16.01 -3.13
N ASP A 438 -5.50 -16.38 -2.17
CA ASP A 438 -5.76 -17.76 -1.70
C ASP A 438 -6.94 -18.51 -2.36
#